data_AF-G6AYT5-F1
#
_entry.id   AF-G6AYT5-F1
#
_cell.length_a   1.000
_cell.length_b   1.000
_cell.length_c   1.000
_cell.angle_alpha   90.00
_cell.angle_beta   90.00
_cell.angle_gamma   90.00
#
_symmetry.space_group_name_H-M   'P 1'
#
loop_
_entity.id
_entity.type
_entity.pdbx_description
1 polymer ?
#
loop_
_entity_poly.entity_id
_entity_poly.type
_entity_poly.pdbx_seq_one_letter_code
_entity_poly.pdbx_strand_id
1 'polypeptide(L)'
;MKIPAKIEENTFDSETALNATLYVPEGCIEKYEVADNWRYFYYIKEIGTLTSIDSATASDAVKEVARYGINGQLLNGPTKGMNIVKYSDGTTKCIVVK
;
A
#
# COMPACT_ATOMS: atom_id res chain seq x y z
N MET A 1 -15.32 -9.78 -15.95
CA MET A 1 -14.90 -8.65 -16.80
C MET A 1 -15.71 -7.42 -16.42
N LYS A 2 -15.08 -6.26 -16.22
CA LYS A 2 -15.78 -5.01 -15.89
C LYS A 2 -16.23 -4.30 -17.18
N ILE A 3 -17.40 -3.66 -17.13
CA ILE A 3 -17.98 -2.88 -18.24
C ILE A 3 -17.74 -1.40 -17.93
N PRO A 4 -17.34 -0.57 -18.92
CA PRO A 4 -17.21 0.87 -18.72
C PRO A 4 -18.51 1.49 -18.21
N ALA A 5 -18.41 2.42 -17.26
CA ALA A 5 -19.57 3.13 -16.75
C ALA A 5 -20.17 4.03 -17.85
N LYS A 6 -21.49 4.18 -17.90
CA LYS A 6 -22.11 5.13 -18.83
C LYS A 6 -21.87 6.55 -18.32
N ILE A 7 -21.33 7.41 -19.17
CA ILE A 7 -21.12 8.84 -18.90
C ILE A 7 -21.75 9.68 -20.00
N GLU A 8 -21.95 10.98 -19.75
CA GLU A 8 -22.49 11.95 -20.71
C GLU A 8 -21.36 12.59 -21.54
N GLU A 9 -21.70 13.14 -22.71
CA GLU A 9 -20.74 13.68 -23.70
C GLU A 9 -19.84 14.80 -23.15
N ASN A 10 -20.32 15.57 -22.17
CA ASN A 10 -19.60 16.68 -21.54
C ASN A 10 -19.14 16.36 -20.11
N THR A 11 -19.04 15.08 -19.75
CA THR A 11 -18.53 14.68 -18.42
C THR A 11 -17.08 15.11 -18.23
N PHE A 12 -16.29 15.12 -19.31
CA PHE A 12 -14.93 15.61 -19.37
C PHE A 12 -14.83 16.63 -20.50
N ASP A 13 -14.12 17.73 -20.27
CA ASP A 13 -13.79 18.65 -21.36
C ASP A 13 -12.77 18.03 -22.33
N SER A 14 -12.70 18.60 -23.53
CA SER A 14 -11.80 18.13 -24.58
C SER A 14 -10.32 18.22 -24.19
N GLU A 15 -9.95 19.19 -23.36
CA GLU A 15 -8.56 19.38 -22.93
C GLU A 15 -8.13 18.25 -21.98
N THR A 16 -9.02 17.82 -21.10
CA THR A 16 -8.85 16.69 -20.20
C THR A 16 -8.72 15.40 -21.00
N ALA A 17 -9.61 15.16 -21.98
CA ALA A 17 -9.56 13.95 -22.80
C ALA A 17 -8.26 13.84 -23.62
N LEU A 18 -7.71 14.98 -24.08
CA LEU A 18 -6.47 15.02 -24.86
C LEU A 18 -5.21 14.85 -24.00
N ASN A 19 -5.19 15.41 -22.79
CA ASN A 19 -3.95 15.52 -22.00
C ASN A 19 -3.88 14.51 -20.84
N ALA A 20 -5.00 14.03 -20.32
CA ALA A 20 -5.02 13.11 -19.18
C ALA A 20 -4.77 11.65 -19.60
N THR A 21 -4.22 10.86 -18.67
CA THR A 21 -4.17 9.40 -18.82
C THR A 21 -5.36 8.76 -18.10
N LEU A 22 -6.19 8.04 -18.87
CA LEU A 22 -7.29 7.23 -18.34
C LEU A 22 -6.74 5.87 -17.86
N TYR A 23 -6.77 5.65 -16.55
CA TYR A 23 -6.42 4.36 -15.96
C TYR A 23 -7.64 3.46 -15.88
N VAL A 24 -7.58 2.28 -16.50
CA VAL A 24 -8.67 1.29 -16.57
C VAL A 24 -8.25 -0.04 -15.95
N PRO A 25 -9.17 -0.90 -15.51
CA PRO A 25 -8.79 -2.22 -14.97
C PRO A 25 -8.03 -3.07 -16.01
N GLU A 26 -7.16 -3.96 -15.53
CA GLU A 26 -6.46 -4.94 -16.37
C GLU A 26 -7.42 -5.75 -17.28
N GLY A 27 -7.03 -5.93 -18.54
CA GLY A 27 -7.82 -6.59 -19.58
C GLY A 27 -9.06 -5.80 -20.03
N CYS A 28 -9.07 -4.47 -19.90
CA CYS A 28 -10.21 -3.62 -20.25
C CYS A 28 -9.92 -2.52 -21.27
N ILE A 29 -8.68 -2.34 -21.77
CA ILE A 29 -8.37 -1.29 -22.78
C ILE A 29 -9.38 -1.28 -23.93
N GLU A 30 -9.53 -2.41 -24.64
CA GLU A 30 -10.34 -2.48 -25.87
C GLU A 30 -11.79 -2.05 -25.62
N LYS A 31 -12.32 -2.28 -24.42
CA LYS A 31 -13.68 -1.88 -24.07
C LYS A 31 -13.81 -0.38 -23.87
N TYR A 32 -12.81 0.26 -23.28
CA TYR A 32 -12.80 1.71 -23.07
C TYR A 32 -12.49 2.47 -24.38
N GLU A 33 -11.71 1.88 -25.29
CA GLU A 33 -11.45 2.44 -26.63
C GLU A 33 -12.68 2.50 -27.53
N VAL A 34 -13.65 1.60 -27.35
CA VAL A 34 -14.91 1.59 -28.13
C VAL A 34 -16.11 2.14 -27.37
N ALA A 35 -15.97 2.38 -26.06
CA ALA A 35 -17.08 2.85 -25.24
C ALA A 35 -17.39 4.33 -25.51
N ASP A 36 -18.68 4.65 -25.48
CA ASP A 36 -19.16 6.01 -25.64
C ASP A 36 -18.52 6.94 -24.62
N ASN A 37 -18.05 8.08 -25.12
CA ASN A 37 -17.38 9.16 -24.40
C ASN A 37 -16.00 8.80 -23.80
N TRP A 38 -15.75 7.54 -23.44
CA TRP A 38 -14.42 7.06 -23.01
C TRP A 38 -13.41 6.99 -24.16
N ARG A 39 -13.89 6.69 -25.37
CA ARG A 39 -13.08 6.66 -26.61
C ARG A 39 -12.39 7.98 -26.97
N TYR A 40 -12.75 9.08 -26.30
CA TYR A 40 -12.12 10.38 -26.52
C TYR A 40 -10.78 10.56 -25.79
N PHE A 41 -10.46 9.70 -24.82
CA PHE A 41 -9.17 9.74 -24.14
C PHE A 41 -8.07 9.23 -25.07
N TYR A 42 -7.05 10.06 -25.29
CA TYR A 42 -5.93 9.69 -26.18
C TYR A 42 -4.93 8.72 -25.51
N TYR A 43 -4.84 8.76 -24.18
CA TYR A 43 -3.94 7.92 -23.41
C TYR A 43 -4.74 7.03 -22.45
N ILE A 44 -4.93 5.77 -22.83
CA ILE A 44 -5.57 4.75 -21.97
C ILE A 44 -4.51 3.77 -21.49
N LYS A 45 -4.43 3.54 -20.18
CA LYS A 45 -3.49 2.60 -19.56
C LYS A 45 -4.22 1.66 -18.62
N GLU A 46 -3.77 0.42 -18.56
CA GLU A 46 -4.26 -0.49 -17.53
C GLU A 46 -3.58 -0.20 -16.20
N ILE A 47 -4.37 -0.16 -15.14
CA ILE A 47 -3.90 -0.21 -13.78
C ILE A 47 -4.27 -1.59 -13.23
N GLY A 48 -3.22 -2.35 -12.88
CA GLY A 48 -3.38 -3.63 -12.21
C GLY A 48 -4.10 -3.46 -10.88
N THR A 49 -4.43 -4.58 -10.23
CA THR A 49 -4.99 -4.56 -8.88
C THR A 49 -4.08 -3.76 -7.95
N LEU A 50 -4.44 -2.50 -7.67
CA LEU A 50 -3.80 -1.72 -6.62
C LEU A 50 -4.17 -2.39 -5.30
N THR A 51 -3.31 -3.29 -4.83
CA THR A 51 -3.29 -3.62 -3.41
C THR A 51 -2.99 -2.31 -2.70
N SER A 52 -3.96 -1.80 -1.93
CA SER A 52 -3.96 -0.42 -1.40
C SER A 52 -2.78 -0.06 -0.48
N ILE A 53 -1.78 -0.94 -0.35
CA ILE A 53 -0.50 -0.75 0.31
C ILE A 53 0.53 -1.51 -0.53
N ASP A 54 1.42 -0.80 -1.21
CA ASP A 54 2.54 -1.41 -1.96
C ASP A 54 3.69 -1.81 -1.00
N SER A 55 3.91 -1.01 0.05
CA SER A 55 4.70 -1.36 1.24
C SER A 55 4.62 -0.22 2.28
N ALA A 56 4.88 -0.55 3.56
CA ALA A 56 5.14 0.45 4.59
C ALA A 56 6.66 0.54 4.80
N THR A 57 7.27 1.62 4.33
CA THR A 57 8.69 1.90 4.60
C THR A 57 8.83 2.36 6.05
N ALA A 58 9.20 1.46 6.96
CA ALA A 58 9.64 1.84 8.29
C ALA A 58 11.02 2.52 8.16
N SER A 59 11.04 3.83 8.02
CA SER A 59 12.27 4.62 7.81
C SER A 59 13.17 4.73 9.06
N ASP A 60 12.74 4.22 10.21
CA ASP A 60 13.50 4.30 11.44
C ASP A 60 14.23 2.98 11.72
N ALA A 61 15.49 3.09 12.16
CA ALA A 61 16.22 1.96 12.69
C ALA A 61 15.40 1.30 13.82
N VAL A 62 15.30 -0.03 13.77
CA VAL A 62 14.56 -0.81 14.77
C VAL A 62 15.14 -0.55 16.15
N LYS A 63 14.31 -0.01 17.06
CA LYS A 63 14.70 0.33 18.43
C LYS A 63 13.97 -0.55 19.43
N GLU A 64 14.62 -0.82 20.55
CA GLU A 64 13.98 -1.42 21.72
C GLU A 64 12.93 -0.46 22.28
N VAL A 65 11.71 -0.94 22.45
CA VAL A 65 10.60 -0.17 23.02
C VAL A 65 10.22 -0.63 24.42
N ALA A 66 10.48 -1.89 24.76
CA ALA A 66 10.28 -2.44 26.09
C ALA A 66 11.09 -3.73 26.29
N ARG A 67 11.36 -4.07 27.55
CA ARG A 67 12.06 -5.29 27.94
C ARG A 67 11.42 -5.91 29.16
N TYR A 68 11.31 -7.23 29.15
CA TYR A 68 10.66 -8.00 30.20
C TYR A 68 11.53 -9.15 30.71
N GLY A 69 11.33 -9.53 31.97
CA GLY A 69 11.86 -10.77 32.52
C GLY A 69 11.05 -11.98 32.04
N ILE A 70 11.55 -13.18 32.33
CA ILE A 70 10.87 -14.44 31.95
C ILE A 70 9.47 -14.59 32.55
N ASN A 71 9.19 -13.91 33.66
CA ASN A 71 7.90 -13.86 34.34
C ASN A 71 7.00 -12.73 33.82
N GLY A 72 7.40 -12.03 32.75
CA GLY A 72 6.64 -10.95 32.14
C GLY A 72 6.73 -9.58 32.83
N GLN A 73 7.53 -9.44 33.90
CA GLN A 73 7.73 -8.14 34.57
C GLN A 73 8.55 -7.18 33.70
N LEU A 74 8.21 -5.89 33.68
CA LEU A 74 8.99 -4.87 32.98
C LEU A 74 10.37 -4.71 33.64
N LEU A 75 11.43 -4.63 32.82
CA LEU A 75 12.80 -4.39 33.27
C LEU A 75 13.23 -2.97 32.90
N ASN A 76 13.98 -2.32 33.80
CA ASN A 76 14.53 -0.97 33.57
C ASN A 76 15.82 -0.96 32.72
N GLY A 77 16.29 -2.14 32.30
CA GLY A 77 17.49 -2.31 31.51
C GLY A 77 17.89 -3.78 31.36
N PRO A 78 19.01 -4.06 30.65
CA PRO A 78 19.53 -5.40 30.50
C PRO A 78 19.81 -6.03 31.87
N THR A 79 19.21 -7.19 32.12
CA THR A 79 19.35 -7.91 33.38
C THR A 79 19.94 -9.29 33.09
N LYS A 80 20.89 -9.75 33.89
CA LYS A 80 21.52 -11.06 33.71
C LYS A 80 20.47 -12.18 33.60
N GLY A 81 20.65 -13.06 32.62
CA GLY A 81 19.70 -14.12 32.29
C GLY A 81 18.84 -13.81 31.06
N MET A 82 17.69 -14.47 30.97
CA MET A 82 16.82 -14.42 29.79
C MET A 82 15.94 -13.17 29.84
N ASN A 83 15.92 -12.39 28.76
CA ASN A 83 15.20 -11.12 28.62
C ASN A 83 14.34 -11.18 27.36
N ILE A 84 13.08 -10.77 27.45
CA ILE A 84 12.14 -10.67 26.33
C ILE A 84 12.13 -9.21 25.87
N VAL A 85 12.64 -8.93 24.69
CA VAL A 85 12.81 -7.56 24.14
C VAL A 85 11.78 -7.33 23.05
N LYS A 86 10.98 -6.27 23.21
CA LYS A 86 10.01 -5.81 22.22
C LYS A 86 10.62 -4.66 21.42
N TYR A 87 10.48 -4.72 20.10
CA TYR A 87 11.04 -3.75 19.17
C TYR A 87 9.95 -2.92 18.48
N SER A 88 10.36 -1.76 17.95
CA SER A 88 9.47 -0.80 17.28
C SER A 88 8.88 -1.33 15.98
N ASP A 89 9.50 -2.32 15.35
CA ASP A 89 8.99 -3.03 14.17
C ASP A 89 7.92 -4.08 14.50
N GLY A 90 7.52 -4.17 15.77
CA GLY A 90 6.56 -5.15 16.27
C GLY A 90 7.16 -6.52 16.60
N THR A 91 8.44 -6.75 16.29
CA THR A 91 9.09 -8.02 16.64
C THR A 91 9.35 -8.13 18.14
N THR A 92 9.37 -9.37 18.64
CA THR A 92 9.77 -9.68 20.00
C THR A 92 10.82 -10.77 19.96
N LYS A 93 11.94 -10.58 20.66
CA LYS A 93 13.05 -11.56 20.71
C LYS A 93 13.38 -11.91 22.15
N CYS A 94 13.70 -13.17 22.39
CA CYS A 94 14.22 -13.60 23.67
C CYS A 94 15.74 -13.73 23.59
N ILE A 95 16.47 -12.99 24.44
CA ILE A 95 17.93 -12.94 24.44
C ILE A 95 18.49 -13.30 25.82
N VAL A 96 19.66 -13.93 25.84
CA VAL A 96 20.40 -14.20 27.08
C VAL A 96 21.43 -13.10 27.29
N VAL A 97 21.28 -12.34 28.37
CA VAL A 97 22.26 -11.33 28.83
C VAL A 97 23.20 -12.02 29.81
N LYS A 98 24.51 -11.91 29.57
CA LYS A 98 25.56 -12.54 30.40
C LYS A 98 25.85 -11.74 31.67
#